data_AF-A0A399XJL8-F1
#
_entry.id   AF-A0A399XJL8-F1
#
_cell.length_a   1.000
_cell.length_b   1.000
_cell.length_c   1.000
_cell.angle_alpha   90.00
_cell.angle_beta   90.00
_cell.angle_gamma   90.00
#
_symmetry.space_group_name_H-M   'P 1'
#
loop_
_entity.id
_entity.type
_entity.pdbx_description
1 polymer ?
#
loop_
_entity_poly.entity_id
_entity_poly.type
_entity_poly.pdbx_seq_one_letter_code
_entity_poly.pdbx_strand_id
1 'polypeptide(L)'
;MRGGPNHSLTHALGGRAEQAGALIASANVPGTFQQTLMPRSAMDQGIATGSVMVLDYAIGVLIQDLIESVAMLISGGDAGDAASEARWRRAALALDAGAIAAGLAVQSAFRQRAGESLKRGGARTFGYWLTSSAAAGGAIGLLQEAMSLLDRLDELEGRRRRYRWSSLPAALPAAGVIAGAVDFDRRRRERADDHLPDDEPGVSVLRSAAMSVGVSAALTAITAGERGVAGLVGRSLSKFLPGSARLWRPVGHAVSLGTLASLVYFAIHKANADVEKGERAMEPAFDSAPTNPEVSGSPASKVSYESLSKQGRRFVSTSISKSEIEEAMGEPAAATPIRVFVG
;
A
#
# COMPACT_ATOMS: atom_id res chain seq x y z
N MET A 1 -4.67 -5.07 49.26
CA MET A 1 -4.87 -4.14 48.12
C MET A 1 -4.43 -4.86 46.85
N ARG A 2 -5.39 -5.20 45.97
CA ARG A 2 -5.15 -5.93 44.72
C ARG A 2 -4.55 -4.97 43.69
N GLY A 3 -3.31 -5.20 43.27
CA GLY A 3 -2.72 -4.50 42.13
C GLY A 3 -3.38 -4.98 40.85
N GLY A 4 -4.15 -4.10 40.21
CA GLY A 4 -4.72 -4.35 38.89
C GLY A 4 -3.61 -4.46 37.83
N PRO A 5 -3.87 -5.12 36.69
CA PRO A 5 -2.91 -5.22 35.61
C PRO A 5 -2.68 -3.82 35.01
N ASN A 6 -1.50 -3.26 35.25
CA ASN A 6 -0.99 -2.11 34.54
C ASN A 6 -0.80 -2.49 33.06
N HIS A 7 -1.86 -2.35 32.26
CA HIS A 7 -1.76 -2.37 30.81
C HIS A 7 -1.09 -1.07 30.38
N SER A 8 0.24 -1.07 30.33
CA SER A 8 1.01 0.04 29.78
C SER A 8 0.81 0.08 28.26
N LEU A 9 0.44 1.27 27.77
CA LEU A 9 0.31 1.63 26.34
C LEU A 9 1.57 1.32 25.50
N THR A 10 2.70 1.00 26.13
CA THR A 10 3.95 0.58 25.50
C THR A 10 3.88 -0.79 24.82
N HIS A 11 2.90 -1.64 25.13
CA HIS A 11 2.66 -2.89 24.38
C HIS A 11 1.92 -2.69 23.04
N ALA A 12 1.50 -1.46 22.70
CA ALA A 12 0.72 -1.18 21.49
C ALA A 12 1.52 -1.35 20.17
N LEU A 13 2.85 -1.53 20.21
CA LEU A 13 3.72 -1.85 19.06
C LEU A 13 4.69 -3.02 19.38
N GLY A 14 4.20 -4.00 20.14
CA GLY A 14 5.03 -4.87 20.99
C GLY A 14 5.93 -5.93 20.34
N GLY A 15 5.87 -6.16 19.03
CA GLY A 15 6.71 -7.16 18.36
C GLY A 15 7.52 -6.56 17.20
N ARG A 16 8.59 -7.25 16.83
CA ARG A 16 9.50 -6.83 15.76
C ARG A 16 8.81 -6.86 14.39
N ALA A 17 7.94 -7.85 14.15
CA ALA A 17 7.11 -7.90 12.96
C ALA A 17 6.21 -6.67 12.78
N GLU A 18 5.48 -6.26 13.83
CA GLU A 18 4.60 -5.10 13.80
C GLU A 18 5.38 -3.79 13.59
N GLN A 19 6.56 -3.68 14.19
CA GLN A 19 7.47 -2.54 14.01
C GLN A 19 8.05 -2.50 12.58
N ALA A 20 8.39 -3.65 12.01
CA ALA A 20 8.85 -3.75 10.63
C ALA A 20 7.76 -3.35 9.64
N GLY A 21 6.53 -3.86 9.81
CA GLY A 21 5.37 -3.47 9.00
C GLY A 21 5.08 -1.98 9.08
N ALA A 22 5.13 -1.39 10.28
CA ALA A 22 4.96 0.05 10.45
C ALA A 22 6.06 0.86 9.76
N LEU A 23 7.31 0.38 9.79
CA LEU A 23 8.43 1.04 9.15
C LEU A 23 8.27 1.07 7.62
N ILE A 24 7.87 -0.05 7.01
CA ILE A 24 7.65 -0.16 5.56
C ILE A 24 6.49 0.72 5.12
N ALA A 25 5.35 0.62 5.82
CA ALA A 25 4.19 1.46 5.53
C ALA A 25 4.56 2.95 5.57
N SER A 26 5.33 3.36 6.58
CA SER A 26 5.78 4.75 6.71
C SER A 26 6.75 5.19 5.62
N ALA A 27 7.68 4.31 5.22
CA ALA A 27 8.64 4.58 4.16
C ALA A 27 7.98 4.81 2.80
N ASN A 28 6.83 4.20 2.55
CA ASN A 28 6.10 4.32 1.29
C ASN A 28 5.10 5.49 1.25
N VAL A 29 4.74 6.10 2.40
CA VAL A 29 3.80 7.23 2.46
C VAL A 29 4.14 8.36 1.49
N PRO A 30 5.40 8.85 1.38
CA PRO A 30 5.69 9.96 0.48
C PRO A 30 5.38 9.63 -1.00
N GLY A 31 5.48 8.36 -1.39
CA GLY A 31 5.16 7.91 -2.74
C GLY A 31 3.66 8.05 -3.08
N THR A 32 2.77 8.12 -2.09
CA THR A 32 1.33 8.29 -2.35
C THR A 32 0.97 9.71 -2.78
N PHE A 33 1.85 10.69 -2.52
CA PHE A 33 1.70 12.10 -2.86
C PHE A 33 2.29 12.48 -4.22
N GLN A 34 2.63 11.50 -5.06
CA GLN A 34 3.05 11.78 -6.44
C GLN A 34 1.97 12.57 -7.20
N GLN A 35 2.40 13.57 -7.97
CA GLN A 35 1.51 14.38 -8.78
C GLN A 35 0.75 13.51 -9.79
N THR A 36 -0.56 13.77 -9.91
CA THR A 36 -1.44 13.11 -10.87
C THR A 36 -1.96 14.11 -11.89
N LEU A 37 -2.37 13.61 -13.07
CA LEU A 37 -2.93 14.43 -14.15
C LEU A 37 -4.18 15.24 -13.75
N MET A 38 -4.87 14.82 -12.68
CA MET A 38 -5.97 15.57 -12.07
C MET A 38 -5.68 15.78 -10.58
N PRO A 39 -5.97 16.97 -10.02
CA PRO A 39 -5.88 17.20 -8.58
C PRO A 39 -6.80 16.25 -7.82
N ARG A 40 -6.29 15.62 -6.76
CA ARG A 40 -7.11 14.81 -5.86
C ARG A 40 -7.66 15.67 -4.73
N SER A 41 -8.89 15.38 -4.30
CA SER A 41 -9.38 15.97 -3.06
C SER A 41 -8.56 15.44 -1.86
N ALA A 42 -8.53 16.20 -0.78
CA ALA A 42 -7.82 15.80 0.43
C ALA A 42 -8.35 14.49 1.03
N MET A 43 -9.65 14.23 0.86
CA MET A 43 -10.29 12.97 1.27
C MET A 43 -9.80 11.80 0.44
N ASP A 44 -9.78 11.93 -0.89
CA ASP A 44 -9.32 10.87 -1.80
C ASP A 44 -7.85 10.54 -1.55
N GLN A 45 -7.03 11.56 -1.30
CA GLN A 45 -5.63 11.39 -0.95
C GLN A 45 -5.46 10.64 0.39
N GLY A 46 -6.28 10.95 1.39
CA GLY A 46 -6.31 10.25 2.66
C GLY A 46 -6.69 8.77 2.51
N ILE A 47 -7.72 8.47 1.69
CA ILE A 47 -8.16 7.10 1.40
C ILE A 47 -7.08 6.32 0.66
N ALA A 48 -6.47 6.89 -0.37
CA ALA A 48 -5.40 6.26 -1.14
C ALA A 48 -4.20 5.95 -0.24
N THR A 49 -3.75 6.94 0.54
CA THR A 49 -2.61 6.79 1.46
C THR A 49 -2.89 5.75 2.53
N GLY A 50 -4.06 5.81 3.17
CA GLY A 50 -4.46 4.83 4.19
C GLY A 50 -4.54 3.41 3.64
N SER A 51 -5.06 3.22 2.42
CA SER A 51 -5.15 1.91 1.78
C SER A 51 -3.78 1.32 1.49
N VAL A 52 -2.85 2.13 0.97
CA VAL A 52 -1.46 1.73 0.74
C VAL A 52 -0.78 1.37 2.06
N MET A 53 -0.86 2.23 3.07
CA MET A 53 -0.25 1.98 4.38
C MET A 53 -0.74 0.68 5.02
N VAL A 54 -2.04 0.38 4.96
CA VAL A 54 -2.61 -0.84 5.53
C VAL A 54 -2.07 -2.09 4.83
N LEU A 55 -2.03 -2.08 3.49
CA LEU A 55 -1.52 -3.21 2.71
C LEU A 55 -0.03 -3.42 2.94
N ASP A 56 0.75 -2.33 2.92
CA ASP A 56 2.18 -2.34 3.15
C ASP A 56 2.52 -2.85 4.56
N TYR A 57 1.77 -2.39 5.57
CA TYR A 57 1.88 -2.89 6.94
C TYR A 57 1.60 -4.40 6.97
N ALA A 58 0.46 -4.85 6.44
CA ALA A 58 0.03 -6.24 6.54
C ALA A 58 0.99 -7.20 5.82
N ILE A 59 1.50 -6.82 4.64
CA ILE A 59 2.53 -7.60 3.93
C ILE A 59 3.83 -7.64 4.73
N GLY A 60 4.25 -6.49 5.26
CA GLY A 60 5.45 -6.37 6.09
C GLY A 60 5.41 -7.26 7.33
N VAL A 61 4.33 -7.18 8.09
CA VAL A 61 4.10 -8.00 9.28
C VAL A 61 4.08 -9.48 8.92
N LEU A 62 3.35 -9.88 7.88
CA LEU A 62 3.26 -11.29 7.47
C LEU A 62 4.64 -11.87 7.13
N ILE A 63 5.44 -11.17 6.33
CA ILE A 63 6.77 -11.66 5.92
C ILE A 63 7.69 -11.72 7.14
N GLN A 64 7.68 -10.70 8.00
CA GLN A 64 8.55 -10.68 9.16
C GLN A 64 8.17 -11.73 10.21
N ASP A 65 6.88 -11.93 10.46
CA ASP A 65 6.39 -12.96 11.39
C ASP A 65 6.68 -14.38 10.86
N LEU A 66 6.68 -14.57 9.54
CA LEU A 66 7.14 -15.81 8.91
C LEU A 66 8.64 -16.04 9.13
N ILE A 67 9.47 -15.02 8.95
CA ILE A 67 10.92 -15.08 9.21
C ILE A 67 11.17 -15.44 10.69
N GLU A 68 10.48 -14.77 11.62
CA GLU A 68 10.60 -15.01 13.06
C GLU A 68 10.12 -16.40 13.47
N SER A 69 9.09 -16.92 12.81
CA SER A 69 8.59 -18.29 13.00
C SER A 69 9.60 -19.34 12.53
N VAL A 70 10.24 -19.13 11.38
CA VAL A 70 11.31 -20.01 10.89
C VAL A 70 12.54 -19.93 11.80
N ALA A 71 12.89 -18.73 12.27
CA ALA A 71 13.97 -18.54 13.24
C ALA A 71 13.75 -19.37 14.50
N MET A 72 12.50 -19.39 15.00
CA MET A 72 12.10 -20.13 16.20
C MET A 72 12.23 -21.64 16.02
N LEU A 73 11.88 -22.16 14.84
CA LEU A 73 12.06 -23.58 14.51
C LEU A 73 13.54 -23.99 14.51
N ILE A 74 14.41 -23.14 13.94
CA ILE A 74 15.85 -23.42 13.84
C ILE A 74 16.58 -23.21 15.18
N SER A 75 16.11 -22.30 16.04
CA SER A 75 16.75 -22.01 17.33
C SER A 75 16.41 -23.00 18.46
N GLY A 76 15.60 -24.03 18.18
CA GLY A 76 15.22 -25.07 19.15
C GLY A 76 13.93 -24.81 19.92
N GLY A 77 13.04 -23.96 19.39
CA GLY A 77 11.71 -23.71 19.96
C GLY A 77 11.66 -22.67 21.09
N ASP A 78 10.49 -22.55 21.72
CA ASP A 78 10.16 -21.59 22.77
C ASP A 78 10.71 -22.07 24.14
N ALA A 79 12.03 -22.16 24.25
CA ALA A 79 12.67 -22.34 25.56
C ALA A 79 12.60 -21.00 26.30
N GLY A 80 12.09 -20.97 27.53
CA GLY A 80 11.86 -19.74 28.28
C GLY A 80 13.11 -19.09 28.87
N ASP A 81 14.32 -19.41 28.37
CA ASP A 81 15.59 -18.95 28.91
C ASP A 81 16.22 -17.82 28.06
N ALA A 82 17.08 -17.00 28.69
CA ALA A 82 17.70 -15.86 28.00
C ALA A 82 18.64 -16.29 26.85
N ALA A 83 19.21 -17.50 26.93
CA ALA A 83 20.14 -18.01 25.93
C ALA A 83 19.44 -18.45 24.65
N SER A 84 18.26 -19.05 24.74
CA SER A 84 17.40 -19.37 23.60
C SER A 84 16.79 -18.13 22.99
N GLU A 85 16.39 -17.12 23.78
CA GLU A 85 15.93 -15.83 23.22
C GLU A 85 17.05 -15.15 22.41
N ALA A 86 18.29 -15.15 22.91
CA ALA A 86 19.43 -14.61 22.17
C ALA A 86 19.73 -15.40 20.88
N ARG A 87 19.62 -16.73 20.92
CA ARG A 87 19.77 -17.58 19.72
C ARG A 87 18.68 -17.30 18.69
N TRP A 88 17.44 -17.19 19.11
CA TRP A 88 16.30 -16.85 18.25
C TRP A 88 16.48 -15.49 17.57
N ARG A 89 16.86 -14.44 18.32
CA ARG A 89 17.13 -13.10 17.77
C ARG A 89 18.22 -13.11 16.71
N ARG A 90 19.33 -13.81 16.98
CA ARG A 90 20.45 -13.97 16.02
C ARG A 90 20.04 -14.75 14.78
N ALA A 91 19.26 -15.83 14.96
CA ALA A 91 18.73 -16.61 13.85
C ALA A 91 17.79 -15.77 12.98
N ALA A 92 16.93 -14.94 13.58
CA ALA A 92 16.04 -14.04 12.86
C ALA A 92 16.85 -13.01 12.05
N LEU A 93 17.85 -12.34 12.65
CA LEU A 93 18.73 -11.41 11.94
C LEU A 93 19.49 -12.08 10.77
N ALA A 94 19.96 -13.32 10.95
CA ALA A 94 20.62 -14.08 9.89
C ALA A 94 19.64 -14.42 8.75
N LEU A 95 18.40 -14.80 9.09
CA LEU A 95 17.35 -15.06 8.11
C LEU A 95 16.92 -13.79 7.39
N ASP A 96 16.88 -12.63 8.05
CA ASP A 96 16.63 -11.35 7.40
C ASP A 96 17.73 -11.06 6.35
N ALA A 97 19.01 -11.22 6.71
CA ALA A 97 20.11 -11.04 5.77
C ALA A 97 20.03 -12.01 4.58
N GLY A 98 19.68 -13.27 4.84
CA GLY A 98 19.43 -14.28 3.80
C GLY A 98 18.25 -13.92 2.91
N ALA A 99 17.15 -13.42 3.48
CA ALA A 99 15.95 -12.99 2.77
C ALA A 99 16.21 -11.76 1.88
N ILE A 100 17.03 -10.80 2.35
CA ILE A 100 17.51 -9.67 1.55
C ILE A 100 18.28 -10.18 0.33
N ALA A 101 19.27 -11.05 0.54
CA ALA A 101 20.08 -11.60 -0.55
C ALA A 101 19.23 -12.40 -1.55
N ALA A 102 18.33 -13.26 -1.06
CA ALA A 102 17.41 -14.04 -1.88
C ALA A 102 16.45 -13.15 -2.66
N GLY A 103 15.86 -12.14 -2.03
CA GLY A 103 14.95 -11.20 -2.66
C GLY A 103 15.62 -10.37 -3.76
N LEU A 104 16.85 -9.90 -3.55
CA LEU A 104 17.66 -9.23 -4.57
C LEU A 104 18.04 -10.17 -5.72
N ALA A 105 18.37 -11.44 -5.43
CA ALA A 105 18.64 -12.44 -6.45
C ALA A 105 17.41 -12.73 -7.31
N VAL A 106 16.23 -12.84 -6.71
CA VAL A 106 14.95 -12.98 -7.42
C VAL A 106 14.68 -11.76 -8.30
N GLN A 107 14.81 -10.55 -7.77
CA GLN A 107 14.61 -9.32 -8.56
C GLN A 107 15.59 -9.24 -9.75
N SER A 108 16.84 -9.69 -9.55
CA SER A 108 17.85 -9.77 -10.61
C SER A 108 17.51 -10.82 -11.68
N ALA A 109 17.07 -12.01 -11.28
CA ALA A 109 16.69 -13.09 -12.21
C ALA A 109 15.43 -12.74 -13.01
N PHE A 110 14.48 -12.05 -12.37
CA PHE A 110 13.19 -11.64 -12.94
C PHE A 110 13.16 -10.16 -13.32
N ARG A 111 14.31 -9.59 -13.75
CA ARG A 111 14.38 -8.21 -14.31
C ARG A 111 13.30 -7.97 -15.36
N GLN A 112 12.76 -6.76 -15.34
CA GLN A 112 11.66 -6.30 -16.19
C GLN A 112 12.00 -6.43 -17.67
N ARG A 113 11.06 -6.94 -18.46
CA ARG A 113 11.14 -7.02 -19.92
C ARG A 113 9.86 -6.48 -20.55
N ALA A 114 9.97 -5.89 -21.74
CA ALA A 114 8.81 -5.48 -22.52
C ALA A 114 7.95 -6.71 -22.87
N GLY A 115 6.64 -6.60 -22.69
CA GLY A 115 5.69 -7.70 -22.94
C GLY A 115 5.80 -8.89 -21.99
N GLU A 116 6.37 -8.72 -20.79
CA GLU A 116 6.52 -9.83 -19.84
C GLU A 116 5.20 -10.36 -19.28
N SER A 117 5.13 -11.67 -19.04
CA SER A 117 3.97 -12.28 -18.38
C SER A 117 3.80 -11.77 -16.94
N LEU A 118 2.55 -11.72 -16.46
CA LEU A 118 2.22 -11.34 -15.08
C LEU A 118 2.95 -12.20 -14.03
N LYS A 119 3.24 -13.48 -14.32
CA LYS A 119 3.98 -14.37 -13.42
C LYS A 119 5.40 -13.87 -13.16
N ARG A 120 6.07 -13.37 -14.20
CA ARG A 120 7.43 -12.81 -14.11
C ARG A 120 7.45 -11.51 -13.31
N GLY A 121 6.52 -10.60 -13.61
CA GLY A 121 6.32 -9.38 -12.83
C GLY A 121 6.01 -9.69 -11.36
N GLY A 122 5.13 -10.66 -11.11
CA GLY A 122 4.78 -11.12 -9.77
C GLY A 122 5.96 -11.68 -8.98
N ALA A 123 6.83 -12.48 -9.60
CA ALA A 123 8.04 -12.99 -8.95
C ALA A 123 8.99 -11.86 -8.55
N ARG A 124 9.18 -10.86 -9.41
CA ARG A 124 9.97 -9.67 -9.09
C ARG A 124 9.36 -8.87 -7.94
N THR A 125 8.05 -8.65 -7.95
CA THR A 125 7.32 -7.97 -6.88
C THR A 125 7.42 -8.71 -5.54
N PHE A 126 7.33 -10.04 -5.56
CA PHE A 126 7.56 -10.86 -4.37
C PHE A 126 8.99 -10.69 -3.84
N GLY A 127 10.00 -10.72 -4.72
CA GLY A 127 11.40 -10.48 -4.34
C GLY A 127 11.62 -9.09 -3.73
N TYR A 128 10.94 -8.06 -4.24
CA TYR A 128 10.92 -6.72 -3.66
C TYR A 128 10.36 -6.73 -2.24
N TRP A 129 9.16 -7.30 -2.04
CA TRP A 129 8.53 -7.38 -0.72
C TRP A 129 9.36 -8.17 0.29
N LEU A 130 9.96 -9.30 -0.13
CA LEU A 130 10.86 -10.06 0.72
C LEU A 130 12.08 -9.23 1.15
N THR A 131 12.69 -8.50 0.22
CA THR A 131 13.86 -7.65 0.49
C THR A 131 13.52 -6.51 1.42
N SER A 132 12.47 -5.74 1.12
CA SER A 132 12.07 -4.56 1.88
C SER A 132 11.60 -4.93 3.28
N SER A 133 10.84 -6.01 3.43
CA SER A 133 10.39 -6.49 4.74
C SER A 133 11.52 -7.01 5.61
N ALA A 134 12.42 -7.81 5.05
CA ALA A 134 13.59 -8.30 5.77
C ALA A 134 14.58 -7.18 6.11
N ALA A 135 14.74 -6.17 5.25
CA ALA A 135 15.56 -4.99 5.56
C ALA A 135 14.97 -4.17 6.72
N ALA A 136 13.66 -3.94 6.71
CA ALA A 136 12.95 -3.25 7.80
C ALA A 136 13.04 -4.06 9.10
N GLY A 137 12.76 -5.37 9.05
CA GLY A 137 12.89 -6.29 10.16
C GLY A 137 14.30 -6.29 10.72
N GLY A 138 15.31 -6.46 9.87
CA GLY A 138 16.74 -6.36 10.17
C GLY A 138 17.10 -5.08 10.92
N ALA A 139 16.72 -3.92 10.36
CA ALA A 139 16.98 -2.62 10.96
C ALA A 139 16.35 -2.47 12.36
N ILE A 140 15.08 -2.86 12.52
CA ILE A 140 14.41 -2.85 13.82
C ILE A 140 15.10 -3.80 14.80
N GLY A 141 15.50 -5.00 14.37
CA GLY A 141 16.18 -5.97 15.22
C GLY A 141 17.54 -5.46 15.71
N LEU A 142 18.33 -4.84 14.82
CA LEU A 142 19.59 -4.20 15.19
C LEU A 142 19.39 -3.04 16.18
N LEU A 143 18.36 -2.22 15.94
CA LEU A 143 18.03 -1.11 16.83
C LEU A 143 17.58 -1.60 18.21
N GLN A 144 16.78 -2.68 18.27
CA GLN A 144 16.40 -3.34 19.52
C GLN A 144 17.60 -3.91 20.27
N GLU A 145 18.55 -4.52 19.56
CA GLU A 145 19.79 -5.03 20.18
C GLU A 145 20.64 -3.87 20.72
N ALA A 146 20.80 -2.78 19.96
CA ALA A 146 21.50 -1.58 20.41
C ALA A 146 20.87 -0.95 21.66
N MET A 147 19.55 -0.82 21.70
CA MET A 147 18.85 -0.32 22.89
C MET A 147 19.02 -1.25 24.10
N SER A 148 19.05 -2.57 23.88
CA SER A 148 19.29 -3.54 24.96
C SER A 148 20.72 -3.46 25.52
N LEU A 149 21.71 -3.10 24.69
CA LEU A 149 23.08 -2.85 25.13
C LEU A 149 23.16 -1.58 25.97
N LEU A 150 22.46 -0.51 25.58
CA LEU A 150 22.38 0.72 26.38
C LEU A 150 21.78 0.45 27.77
N ASP A 151 20.73 -0.38 27.86
CA ASP A 151 20.15 -0.78 29.15
C ASP A 151 21.16 -1.53 30.03
N ARG A 152 21.96 -2.44 29.45
CA ARG A 152 23.01 -3.15 30.19
C ARG A 152 24.12 -2.23 30.68
N LEU A 153 24.50 -1.22 29.89
CA LEU A 153 25.48 -0.22 30.29
C LEU A 153 24.96 0.65 31.43
N ASP A 154 23.71 1.11 31.37
CA ASP A 154 23.07 1.87 32.46
C ASP A 154 22.99 1.04 33.76
N GLU A 155 22.73 -0.27 33.66
CA GLU A 155 22.76 -1.19 34.82
C GLU A 155 24.18 -1.31 35.44
N LEU A 156 25.21 -1.46 34.61
CA LEU A 156 26.61 -1.53 35.06
C LEU A 156 27.08 -0.22 35.72
N GLU A 157 26.62 0.93 35.22
CA GLU A 157 26.92 2.25 35.78
C GLU A 157 26.05 2.60 37.00
N GLY A 158 25.19 1.69 37.46
CA GLY A 158 24.29 1.91 38.60
C GLY A 158 23.19 2.94 38.34
N ARG A 159 22.99 3.37 37.09
CA ARG A 159 21.94 4.32 36.70
C ARG A 159 20.60 3.60 36.61
N ARG A 160 19.81 3.64 37.69
CA ARG A 160 18.41 3.20 37.63
C ARG A 160 17.53 4.23 36.92
N ARG A 161 17.43 4.13 35.59
CA ARG A 161 16.42 4.87 34.83
C ARG A 161 15.01 4.34 35.11
N ARG A 162 14.04 5.25 35.22
CA ARG A 162 12.61 4.92 35.38
C ARG A 162 12.04 4.17 34.17
N TYR A 163 12.61 4.39 32.99
CA TYR A 163 12.23 3.73 31.74
C TYR A 163 13.46 3.14 31.07
N ARG A 164 13.33 1.88 30.62
CA ARG A 164 14.35 1.17 29.84
C ARG A 164 14.31 1.61 28.39
N TRP A 165 15.46 1.76 27.75
CA TRP A 165 15.57 2.08 26.34
C TRP A 165 14.85 1.03 25.47
N SER A 166 14.95 -0.25 25.84
CA SER A 166 14.28 -1.34 25.12
C SER A 166 12.74 -1.28 25.16
N SER A 167 12.15 -0.43 26.00
CA SER A 167 10.69 -0.25 26.09
C SER A 167 10.14 0.78 25.11
N LEU A 168 11.00 1.53 24.43
CA LEU A 168 10.60 2.52 23.43
C LEU A 168 10.36 1.83 22.08
N PRO A 169 9.25 2.16 21.38
CA PRO A 169 9.00 1.65 20.04
C PRO A 169 9.96 2.32 19.04
N ALA A 170 11.10 1.68 18.85
CA ALA A 170 12.20 2.09 17.96
C ALA A 170 11.73 2.45 16.54
N ALA A 171 10.65 1.84 16.08
CA ALA A 171 10.04 2.09 14.78
C ALA A 171 9.59 3.54 14.58
N LEU A 172 9.09 4.24 15.60
CA LEU A 172 8.52 5.58 15.42
C LEU A 172 9.55 6.63 14.97
N PRO A 173 10.69 6.83 15.68
CA PRO A 173 11.69 7.79 15.21
C PRO A 173 12.33 7.35 13.89
N ALA A 174 12.58 6.04 13.70
CA ALA A 174 13.14 5.51 12.46
C ALA A 174 12.22 5.77 11.25
N ALA A 175 10.91 5.52 11.42
CA ALA A 175 9.90 5.78 10.40
C ALA A 175 9.85 7.25 10.01
N GLY A 176 9.89 8.17 10.98
CA GLY A 176 9.92 9.61 10.72
C GLY A 176 11.14 10.05 9.90
N VAL A 177 12.33 9.54 10.26
CA VAL A 177 13.58 9.85 9.53
C VAL A 177 13.53 9.31 8.11
N ILE A 178 13.10 8.06 7.92
CA ILE A 178 13.04 7.44 6.59
C ILE A 178 11.98 8.14 5.73
N ALA A 179 10.77 8.35 6.23
CA ALA A 179 9.72 9.06 5.50
C ALA A 179 10.17 10.48 5.12
N GLY A 180 10.85 11.19 6.02
CA GLY A 180 11.42 12.51 5.72
C GLY A 180 12.51 12.47 4.64
N ALA A 181 13.40 11.48 4.67
CA ALA A 181 14.44 11.31 3.65
C ALA A 181 13.85 10.97 2.27
N VAL A 182 12.85 10.09 2.23
CA VAL A 182 12.14 9.72 0.99
C VAL A 182 11.35 10.92 0.44
N ASP A 183 10.67 11.67 1.30
CA ASP A 183 9.96 12.89 0.89
C ASP A 183 10.92 13.97 0.37
N PHE A 184 12.07 14.13 1.02
CA PHE A 184 13.11 15.05 0.57
C PHE A 184 13.63 14.66 -0.82
N ASP A 185 13.95 13.39 -1.04
CA ASP A 185 14.44 12.90 -2.33
C ASP A 185 13.36 13.00 -3.42
N ARG A 186 12.10 12.71 -3.10
CA ARG A 186 10.95 12.91 -3.99
C ARG A 186 10.86 14.35 -4.46
N ARG A 187 10.80 15.31 -3.53
CA ARG A 187 10.74 16.75 -3.85
C ARG A 187 11.97 17.23 -4.60
N ARG A 188 13.15 16.65 -4.33
CA ARG A 188 14.37 16.96 -5.07
C ARG A 188 14.25 16.55 -6.54
N ARG A 189 13.68 15.39 -6.82
CA ARG A 189 13.45 14.90 -8.19
C ARG A 189 12.37 15.72 -8.91
N GLU A 190 11.28 16.06 -8.23
CA GLU A 190 10.22 16.91 -8.78
C GLU A 190 10.73 18.30 -9.16
N ARG A 191 11.54 18.94 -8.30
CA ARG A 191 12.17 20.23 -8.62
C ARG A 191 13.20 20.17 -9.75
N ALA A 192 13.68 18.99 -10.11
CA ALA A 192 14.61 18.82 -11.22
C ALA A 192 13.88 18.59 -12.55
N ASP A 193 12.55 18.43 -12.53
CA ASP A 193 11.71 18.25 -13.70
C ASP A 193 10.96 19.55 -14.00
N ASP A 194 11.54 20.37 -14.89
CA ASP A 194 11.02 21.69 -15.28
C ASP A 194 9.65 21.63 -15.99
N HIS A 195 9.13 20.44 -16.29
CA HIS A 195 7.83 20.24 -16.93
C HIS A 195 6.67 20.02 -15.95
N LEU A 196 6.95 19.84 -14.66
CA LEU A 196 5.92 19.66 -13.65
C LEU A 196 5.38 21.02 -13.18
N PRO A 197 4.05 21.20 -13.07
CA PRO A 197 3.48 22.40 -12.48
C PRO A 197 3.94 22.58 -11.03
N ASP A 198 4.10 23.83 -10.61
CA ASP A 198 4.35 24.16 -9.20
C ASP A 198 3.20 23.64 -8.32
N ASP A 199 3.54 22.85 -7.31
CA ASP A 199 2.60 22.26 -6.37
C ASP A 199 2.24 23.30 -5.30
N GLU A 200 1.18 24.08 -5.51
CA GLU A 200 0.64 24.95 -4.46
C GLU A 200 -0.16 24.12 -3.43
N PRO A 201 0.24 24.09 -2.15
CA PRO A 201 -0.49 23.33 -1.13
C PRO A 201 -1.86 23.97 -0.87
N GLY A 202 -2.91 23.51 -1.55
CA GLY A 202 -4.29 24.00 -1.38
C GLY A 202 -4.96 23.64 -0.04
N VAL A 203 -4.20 23.17 0.97
CA VAL A 203 -4.73 22.64 2.23
C VAL A 203 -4.04 23.29 3.43
N SER A 204 -4.83 23.87 4.35
CA SER A 204 -4.29 24.47 5.57
C SER A 204 -3.59 23.44 6.46
N VAL A 205 -2.53 23.85 7.16
CA VAL A 205 -1.75 23.01 8.09
C VAL A 205 -2.67 22.30 9.10
N LEU A 206 -3.69 23.00 9.61
CA LEU A 206 -4.65 22.43 10.55
C LEU A 206 -5.48 21.29 9.94
N ARG A 207 -5.94 21.45 8.68
CA ARG A 207 -6.71 20.41 7.99
C ARG A 207 -5.81 19.20 7.72
N SER A 208 -4.56 19.41 7.32
CA SER A 208 -3.58 18.34 7.13
C SER A 208 -3.27 17.59 8.44
N ALA A 209 -3.12 18.31 9.56
CA ALA A 209 -2.92 17.71 10.87
C ALA A 209 -4.16 16.91 11.34
N ALA A 210 -5.37 17.42 11.12
CA ALA A 210 -6.59 16.69 11.43
C ALA A 210 -6.72 15.41 10.62
N MET A 211 -6.40 15.46 9.31
CA MET A 211 -6.39 14.27 8.46
C MET A 211 -5.32 13.26 8.88
N SER A 212 -4.11 13.70 9.24
CA SER A 212 -3.06 12.77 9.71
C SER A 212 -3.46 12.07 11.00
N VAL A 213 -4.12 12.78 11.93
CA VAL A 213 -4.69 12.17 13.14
C VAL A 213 -5.77 11.16 12.78
N GLY A 214 -6.68 11.50 11.87
CA GLY A 214 -7.74 10.61 11.41
C GLY A 214 -7.20 9.32 10.75
N VAL A 215 -6.26 9.47 9.81
CA VAL A 215 -5.60 8.33 9.14
C VAL A 215 -4.84 7.47 10.14
N SER A 216 -4.11 8.09 11.08
CA SER A 216 -3.38 7.35 12.11
C SER A 216 -4.31 6.58 13.05
N ALA A 217 -5.43 7.18 13.45
CA ALA A 217 -6.44 6.53 14.27
C ALA A 217 -7.09 5.35 13.54
N ALA A 218 -7.45 5.53 12.26
CA ALA A 218 -8.01 4.48 11.43
C ALA A 218 -7.02 3.32 11.24
N LEU A 219 -5.75 3.62 10.94
CA LEU A 219 -4.70 2.61 10.81
C LEU A 219 -4.48 1.87 12.13
N THR A 220 -4.49 2.58 13.26
CA THR A 220 -4.38 1.98 14.59
C THR A 220 -5.55 1.02 14.86
N ALA A 221 -6.77 1.39 14.48
CA ALA A 221 -7.93 0.53 14.63
C ALA A 221 -7.84 -0.73 13.74
N ILE A 222 -7.41 -0.58 12.48
CA ILE A 222 -7.23 -1.69 11.54
C ILE A 222 -6.14 -2.65 12.03
N THR A 223 -5.00 -2.12 12.46
CA THR A 223 -3.89 -2.94 12.99
C THR A 223 -4.26 -3.63 14.30
N ALA A 224 -5.03 -2.98 15.17
CA ALA A 224 -5.55 -3.62 16.38
C ALA A 224 -6.54 -4.76 16.04
N GLY A 225 -7.43 -4.55 15.07
CA GLY A 225 -8.34 -5.58 14.58
C GLY A 225 -7.61 -6.77 13.96
N GLU A 226 -6.62 -6.49 13.11
CA GLU A 226 -5.76 -7.48 12.46
C GLU A 226 -5.02 -8.36 13.46
N ARG A 227 -4.42 -7.77 14.50
CA ARG A 227 -3.79 -8.52 15.59
C ARG A 227 -4.78 -9.39 16.35
N GLY A 228 -6.00 -8.89 16.55
CA GLY A 228 -7.09 -9.64 17.17
C GLY A 228 -7.42 -10.90 16.37
N VAL A 229 -7.56 -10.76 15.05
CA VAL A 229 -7.78 -11.88 14.11
C VAL A 229 -6.59 -12.83 14.12
N ALA A 230 -5.37 -12.32 13.97
CA ALA A 230 -4.16 -13.14 13.91
C ALA A 230 -3.96 -13.95 15.20
N GLY A 231 -4.15 -13.32 16.36
CA GLY A 231 -4.08 -13.97 17.66
C GLY A 231 -5.22 -14.96 17.91
N LEU A 232 -6.41 -14.73 17.37
CA LEU A 232 -7.53 -15.68 17.45
C LEU A 232 -7.26 -16.92 16.57
N VAL A 233 -6.81 -16.72 15.33
CA VAL A 233 -6.46 -17.80 14.41
C VAL A 233 -5.31 -18.64 14.95
N GLY A 234 -4.23 -18.00 15.41
CA GLY A 234 -3.07 -18.69 15.98
C GLY A 234 -3.43 -19.53 17.21
N ARG A 235 -4.24 -18.99 18.13
CA ARG A 235 -4.74 -19.72 19.32
C ARG A 235 -5.71 -20.84 18.96
N SER A 236 -6.48 -20.68 17.89
CA SER A 236 -7.40 -21.72 17.42
C SER A 236 -6.63 -22.89 16.81
N LEU A 237 -5.68 -22.60 15.91
CA LEU A 237 -4.85 -23.61 15.26
C LEU A 237 -4.00 -24.39 16.26
N SER A 238 -3.43 -23.73 17.27
CA SER A 238 -2.64 -24.41 18.31
C SER A 238 -3.44 -25.38 19.19
N LYS A 239 -4.78 -25.34 19.15
CA LYS A 239 -5.62 -26.35 19.85
C LYS A 239 -5.73 -27.65 19.07
N PHE A 240 -5.59 -27.60 17.74
CA PHE A 240 -5.82 -28.74 16.85
C PHE A 240 -4.53 -29.26 16.20
N LEU A 241 -3.51 -28.42 16.08
CA LEU A 241 -2.23 -28.73 15.46
C LEU A 241 -1.10 -28.64 16.48
N PRO A 242 -0.06 -29.49 16.35
CA PRO A 242 1.13 -29.39 17.20
C PRO A 242 1.85 -28.05 16.98
N GLY A 243 2.35 -27.44 18.05
CA GLY A 243 3.10 -26.18 18.02
C GLY A 243 2.49 -25.06 18.87
N SER A 244 3.29 -24.04 19.16
CA SER A 244 2.85 -22.88 19.95
C SER A 244 1.96 -21.96 19.12
N ALA A 245 1.14 -21.14 19.80
CA ALA A 245 0.33 -20.13 19.11
C ALA A 245 1.19 -19.18 18.25
N ARG A 246 2.45 -18.92 18.65
CA ARG A 246 3.41 -18.08 17.91
C ARG A 246 3.74 -18.65 16.54
N LEU A 247 3.93 -19.97 16.43
CA LEU A 247 4.24 -20.64 15.17
C LEU A 247 3.10 -20.51 14.12
N TRP A 248 1.86 -20.43 14.59
CA TRP A 248 0.68 -20.34 13.74
C TRP A 248 0.19 -18.90 13.49
N ARG A 249 0.83 -17.89 14.09
CA ARG A 249 0.51 -16.47 13.87
C ARG A 249 0.60 -16.05 12.39
N PRO A 250 1.57 -16.51 11.57
CA PRO A 250 1.65 -16.11 10.16
C PRO A 250 0.39 -16.49 9.37
N VAL A 251 -0.27 -17.60 9.73
CA VAL A 251 -1.54 -18.00 9.09
C VAL A 251 -2.63 -16.99 9.39
N GLY A 252 -2.68 -16.48 10.61
CA GLY A 252 -3.59 -15.41 11.01
C GLY A 252 -3.35 -14.11 10.24
N HIS A 253 -2.09 -13.71 10.09
CA HIS A 253 -1.70 -12.56 9.26
C HIS A 253 -2.07 -12.76 7.79
N ALA A 254 -1.87 -13.96 7.24
CA ALA A 254 -2.25 -14.29 5.86
C ALA A 254 -3.76 -14.21 5.63
N VAL A 255 -4.57 -14.73 6.57
CA VAL A 255 -6.03 -14.62 6.53
C VAL A 255 -6.47 -13.15 6.60
N SER A 256 -5.86 -12.35 7.49
CA SER A 256 -6.21 -10.94 7.60
C SER A 256 -5.82 -10.15 6.36
N LEU A 257 -4.62 -10.39 5.80
CA LEU A 257 -4.18 -9.78 4.55
C LEU A 257 -5.11 -10.15 3.39
N GLY A 258 -5.49 -11.43 3.26
CA GLY A 258 -6.43 -11.88 2.24
C GLY A 258 -7.80 -11.21 2.36
N THR A 259 -8.29 -11.03 3.59
CA THR A 259 -9.54 -10.32 3.88
C THR A 259 -9.44 -8.85 3.48
N LEU A 260 -8.37 -8.16 3.88
CA LEU A 260 -8.11 -6.76 3.54
C LEU A 260 -7.98 -6.55 2.03
N ALA A 261 -7.20 -7.39 1.36
CA ALA A 261 -7.02 -7.34 -0.09
C ALA A 261 -8.37 -7.56 -0.82
N SER A 262 -9.20 -8.49 -0.34
CA SER A 262 -10.53 -8.72 -0.89
C SER A 262 -11.44 -7.50 -0.71
N LEU A 263 -11.46 -6.89 0.48
CA LEU A 263 -12.24 -5.68 0.74
C LEU A 263 -11.83 -4.52 -0.17
N VAL A 264 -10.53 -4.28 -0.33
CA VAL A 264 -10.01 -3.25 -1.24
C VAL A 264 -10.39 -3.56 -2.69
N TYR A 265 -10.24 -4.81 -3.12
CA TYR A 265 -10.62 -5.26 -4.46
C TYR A 265 -12.12 -5.02 -4.75
N PHE A 266 -13.00 -5.39 -3.81
CA PHE A 266 -14.43 -5.17 -3.92
C PHE A 266 -14.79 -3.68 -3.92
N ALA A 267 -14.12 -2.86 -3.10
CA ALA A 267 -14.33 -1.41 -3.07
C ALA A 267 -13.98 -0.77 -4.42
N ILE A 268 -12.84 -1.15 -5.02
CA ILE A 268 -12.44 -0.67 -6.36
C ILE A 268 -13.44 -1.12 -7.42
N HIS A 269 -13.84 -2.40 -7.40
CA HIS A 269 -14.84 -2.90 -8.36
C HIS A 269 -16.17 -2.18 -8.25
N LYS A 270 -16.62 -1.91 -7.02
CA LYS A 270 -17.83 -1.14 -6.78
C LYS A 270 -17.71 0.29 -7.29
N ALA A 271 -16.59 0.96 -7.00
CA ALA A 271 -16.35 2.32 -7.48
C ALA A 271 -16.35 2.39 -9.01
N ASN A 272 -15.67 1.46 -9.68
CA ASN A 272 -15.68 1.36 -11.14
C ASN A 272 -17.09 1.11 -11.69
N ALA A 273 -17.84 0.17 -11.10
CA ALA A 273 -19.20 -0.11 -11.52
C ALA A 273 -20.13 1.12 -11.35
N ASP A 274 -19.93 1.91 -10.30
CA ASP A 274 -20.71 3.13 -10.06
C ASP A 274 -20.32 4.25 -11.04
N VAL A 275 -19.04 4.39 -11.42
CA VAL A 275 -18.58 5.28 -12.51
C VAL A 275 -19.17 4.85 -13.86
N GLU A 276 -19.10 3.56 -14.19
CA GLU A 276 -19.65 3.03 -15.43
C GLU A 276 -21.17 3.24 -15.55
N LYS A 277 -21.92 3.22 -14.44
CA LYS A 277 -23.35 3.57 -14.47
C LYS A 277 -23.56 5.03 -14.88
N GLY A 278 -22.73 5.95 -14.38
CA GLY A 278 -22.76 7.36 -14.76
C GLY A 278 -22.46 7.57 -16.24
N GLU A 279 -21.52 6.79 -16.79
CA GLU A 279 -21.18 6.81 -18.21
C GLU A 279 -22.22 6.14 -19.12
N ARG A 280 -23.20 5.40 -18.57
CA ARG A 280 -24.36 4.90 -19.31
C ARG A 280 -25.54 5.87 -19.29
N ALA A 281 -25.44 6.98 -18.55
CA ALA A 281 -26.52 7.96 -18.46
C ALA A 281 -26.76 8.62 -19.83
N MET A 282 -27.99 8.50 -20.31
CA MET A 282 -28.46 9.14 -21.53
C MET A 282 -28.58 10.64 -21.31
N GLU A 283 -28.01 11.43 -22.22
CA GLU A 283 -28.27 12.87 -22.28
C GLU A 283 -29.37 13.13 -23.29
N PRO A 284 -30.46 13.83 -22.93
CA PRO A 284 -31.58 14.07 -23.84
C PRO A 284 -31.16 14.72 -25.17
N ALA A 285 -30.11 15.54 -25.15
CA ALA A 285 -29.56 16.19 -26.34
C ALA A 285 -28.87 15.22 -27.32
N PHE A 286 -28.49 14.03 -26.88
CA PHE A 286 -27.76 13.03 -27.66
C PHE A 286 -28.47 11.66 -27.60
N ASP A 287 -29.80 11.66 -27.50
CA ASP A 287 -30.60 10.41 -27.47
C ASP A 287 -30.85 9.83 -28.87
N SER A 288 -30.68 10.65 -29.91
CA SER A 288 -30.83 10.20 -31.30
C SER A 288 -29.50 9.77 -31.90
N ALA A 289 -29.52 8.62 -32.59
CA ALA A 289 -28.37 8.13 -33.33
C ALA A 289 -28.06 9.02 -34.55
N PRO A 290 -26.78 9.25 -34.89
CA PRO A 290 -26.39 9.94 -36.11
C PRO A 290 -26.93 9.23 -37.36
N THR A 291 -27.34 9.98 -38.38
CA THR A 291 -27.83 9.40 -39.64
C THR A 291 -26.72 9.25 -40.69
N ASN A 292 -25.60 9.97 -40.52
CA ASN A 292 -24.47 9.93 -41.44
C ASN A 292 -23.73 8.58 -41.37
N PRO A 293 -23.59 7.84 -42.48
CA PRO A 293 -22.90 6.55 -42.49
C PRO A 293 -21.42 6.64 -42.08
N GLU A 294 -20.79 7.81 -42.23
CA GLU A 294 -19.39 8.05 -41.85
C GLU A 294 -19.19 8.31 -40.34
N VAL A 295 -20.27 8.21 -39.55
CA VAL A 295 -20.25 8.43 -38.10
C VAL A 295 -20.63 7.14 -37.38
N SER A 296 -19.83 6.78 -36.38
CA SER A 296 -20.07 5.59 -35.54
C SER A 296 -21.40 5.69 -34.80
N GLY A 297 -22.10 4.57 -34.69
CA GLY A 297 -23.45 4.51 -34.13
C GLY A 297 -24.58 4.82 -35.11
N SER A 298 -24.28 5.17 -36.37
CA SER A 298 -25.32 5.30 -37.41
C SER A 298 -25.94 3.94 -37.80
N PRO A 299 -27.09 3.91 -38.49
CA PRO A 299 -27.67 2.65 -38.98
C PRO A 299 -26.74 1.82 -39.89
N ALA A 300 -25.75 2.47 -40.53
CA ALA A 300 -24.74 1.80 -41.34
C ALA A 300 -23.50 1.34 -40.55
N SER A 301 -23.36 1.79 -39.29
CA SER A 301 -22.26 1.45 -38.39
C SER A 301 -22.36 0.01 -37.89
N LYS A 302 -21.21 -0.67 -37.77
CA LYS A 302 -21.11 -1.99 -37.13
C LYS A 302 -21.21 -1.93 -35.60
N VAL A 303 -20.93 -0.76 -35.02
CA VAL A 303 -21.09 -0.48 -33.58
C VAL A 303 -22.45 0.18 -33.38
N SER A 304 -23.28 -0.37 -32.49
CA SER A 304 -24.62 0.19 -32.22
C SER A 304 -24.52 1.46 -31.39
N TYR A 305 -25.40 2.43 -31.63
CA TYR A 305 -25.40 3.69 -30.87
C TYR A 305 -25.60 3.46 -29.36
N GLU A 306 -26.40 2.46 -29.00
CA GLU A 306 -26.72 2.13 -27.61
C GLU A 306 -25.51 1.58 -26.85
N SER A 307 -24.59 0.93 -27.57
CA SER A 307 -23.35 0.40 -27.01
C SER A 307 -22.34 1.49 -26.64
N LEU A 308 -22.49 2.69 -27.20
CA LEU A 308 -21.59 3.81 -26.95
C LEU A 308 -21.78 4.38 -25.54
N SER A 309 -20.67 4.68 -24.86
CA SER A 309 -20.67 5.45 -23.62
C SER A 309 -21.23 6.86 -23.82
N LYS A 310 -21.58 7.54 -22.73
CA LYS A 310 -22.03 8.93 -22.72
C LYS A 310 -21.07 9.87 -23.47
N GLN A 311 -19.76 9.76 -23.23
CA GLN A 311 -18.77 10.55 -23.97
C GLN A 311 -18.66 10.10 -25.44
N GLY A 312 -18.78 8.81 -25.71
CA GLY A 312 -18.83 8.29 -27.09
C GLY A 312 -19.98 8.89 -27.88
N ARG A 313 -21.19 8.96 -27.29
CA ARG A 313 -22.38 9.59 -27.87
C ARG A 313 -22.21 11.08 -28.09
N ARG A 314 -21.69 11.82 -27.10
CA ARG A 314 -21.33 13.24 -27.27
C ARG A 314 -20.37 13.43 -28.44
N PHE A 315 -19.36 12.58 -28.54
CA PHE A 315 -18.37 12.63 -29.62
C PHE A 315 -19.02 12.31 -30.97
N VAL A 316 -19.84 11.28 -31.13
CA VAL A 316 -20.40 11.00 -32.45
C VAL A 316 -21.51 12.00 -32.84
N SER A 317 -22.27 12.52 -31.87
CA SER A 317 -23.42 13.39 -32.13
C SER A 317 -23.06 14.86 -32.29
N THR A 318 -21.84 15.28 -31.93
CA THR A 318 -21.30 16.62 -32.23
C THR A 318 -20.47 16.65 -33.52
N SER A 319 -20.74 15.74 -34.45
CA SER A 319 -20.08 15.71 -35.77
C SER A 319 -20.45 16.96 -36.57
N ILE A 320 -19.45 17.60 -37.18
CA ILE A 320 -19.66 18.73 -38.07
C ILE A 320 -20.10 18.19 -39.44
N SER A 321 -21.19 18.73 -39.97
CA SER A 321 -21.71 18.40 -41.30
C SER A 321 -20.91 19.08 -42.41
N LYS A 322 -21.03 18.55 -43.63
CA LYS A 322 -20.41 19.13 -44.82
C LYS A 322 -20.87 20.58 -45.04
N SER A 323 -22.16 20.85 -44.86
CA SER A 323 -22.77 22.17 -45.03
C SER A 323 -22.25 23.19 -44.01
N GLU A 324 -22.04 22.80 -42.75
CA GLU A 324 -21.47 23.70 -41.74
C GLU A 324 -20.03 24.09 -42.06
N ILE A 325 -19.25 23.17 -42.65
CA ILE A 325 -17.89 23.48 -43.13
C ILE A 325 -17.94 24.46 -44.30
N GLU A 326 -18.81 24.19 -45.28
CA GLU A 326 -18.97 25.05 -46.47
C GLU A 326 -19.43 26.47 -46.10
N GLU A 327 -20.37 26.58 -45.15
CA GLU A 327 -20.84 27.86 -44.63
C GLU A 327 -19.74 28.63 -43.90
N ALA A 328 -18.97 27.96 -43.05
CA ALA A 328 -17.89 28.59 -42.29
C ALA A 328 -16.69 29.00 -43.17
N MET A 329 -16.35 28.19 -44.17
CA MET A 329 -15.15 28.38 -45.00
C MET A 329 -15.42 29.19 -46.28
N GLY A 330 -16.67 29.27 -46.74
CA GLY A 330 -17.05 29.96 -47.98
C GLY A 330 -16.63 29.24 -49.25
N GLU A 331 -16.19 27.98 -49.15
CA GLU A 331 -15.77 27.13 -50.26
C GLU A 331 -16.32 25.70 -50.12
N PRO A 332 -16.43 24.93 -51.22
CA PRO A 332 -16.93 23.55 -51.16
C PRO A 332 -16.06 22.66 -50.27
N ALA A 333 -16.69 21.87 -49.40
CA ALA A 333 -15.96 20.96 -48.54
C ALA A 333 -15.45 19.77 -49.35
N ALA A 334 -14.16 19.44 -49.17
CA ALA A 334 -13.48 18.39 -49.92
C ALA A 334 -14.07 16.98 -49.68
N ALA A 335 -14.55 16.70 -48.46
CA ALA A 335 -15.11 15.41 -48.08
C ALA A 335 -16.07 15.54 -46.87
N THR A 336 -16.88 14.50 -46.66
CA THR A 336 -17.68 14.35 -45.44
C THR A 336 -16.77 13.97 -44.26
N PRO A 337 -16.84 14.66 -43.11
CA PRO A 337 -16.05 14.28 -41.93
C PRO A 337 -16.43 12.91 -41.40
N ILE A 338 -15.42 12.13 -41.03
CA ILE A 338 -15.57 10.80 -40.41
C ILE A 338 -15.39 10.95 -38.90
N ARG A 339 -16.30 10.36 -38.10
CA ARG A 339 -16.10 10.18 -36.65
C ARG A 339 -16.16 8.71 -36.29
N VAL A 340 -14.99 8.16 -35.95
CA VAL A 340 -14.85 6.77 -35.48
C VAL A 340 -14.75 6.75 -33.98
N PHE A 341 -15.63 5.98 -33.33
CA PHE A 341 -15.55 5.69 -31.90
C PHE A 341 -15.73 4.19 -31.69
N VAL A 342 -14.77 3.60 -30.98
CA VAL A 342 -14.76 2.18 -30.60
C VAL A 342 -14.35 2.12 -29.13
N GLY A 343 -15.30 1.86 -28.24
CA GLY A 343 -15.07 1.89 -26.79
C GLY A 343 -16.32 1.65 -25.97
#